data_AF-A0A381TEF9-F1
#
_entry.id   AF-A0A381TEF9-F1
#
_cell.length_a   1.000
_cell.length_b   1.000
_cell.length_c   1.000
_cell.angle_alpha   90.00
_cell.angle_beta   90.00
_cell.angle_gamma   90.00
#
_symmetry.space_group_name_H-M   'P 1'
#
loop_
_entity.id
_entity.type
_entity.pdbx_description
1 polymer ?
#
loop_
_entity_poly.entity_id
_entity_poly.type
_entity_poly.pdbx_seq_one_letter_code
_entity_poly.pdbx_strand_id
1 'polypeptide(L)' 'MKNSVLDLHGISHDQVDRVVENFVLLNQDRIPLEIICGNSQVMVNLVISVLDRIGCENFERVDYGTIMIRKL' A
#
# COMPACT_ATOMS: atom_id res chain seq x y z
N MET A 1 13.62 10.22 -9.81
CA MET A 1 12.14 10.32 -9.79
C MET A 1 11.69 9.99 -8.38
N LYS A 2 10.77 10.76 -7.80
CA LYS A 2 10.26 10.52 -6.45
C LYS A 2 9.09 9.54 -6.58
N ASN A 3 9.18 8.39 -5.92
CA ASN A 3 8.07 7.43 -5.88
C ASN A 3 6.84 8.08 -5.24
N SER A 4 5.64 7.67 -5.64
CA SER A 4 4.44 8.08 -4.92
C SER A 4 4.36 7.28 -3.63
N VAL A 5 4.23 7.97 -2.49
CA VAL A 5 4.28 7.36 -1.14
C VAL A 5 2.97 7.65 -0.41
N LEU A 6 2.41 6.61 0.22
CA LEU A 6 1.29 6.70 1.16
C LEU A 6 1.78 6.31 2.55
N ASP A 7 1.63 7.20 3.53
CA ASP A 7 1.92 6.92 4.94
C ASP A 7 0.62 6.66 5.71
N LEU A 8 0.50 5.47 6.32
CA LEU A 8 -0.67 5.04 7.08
C LEU A 8 -0.55 5.32 8.59
N HIS A 9 0.52 5.97 9.07
CA HIS A 9 0.59 6.37 10.49
C HIS A 9 -0.58 7.29 10.86
N GLY A 10 -1.32 6.90 11.89
CA GLY A 10 -2.49 7.65 12.37
C GLY A 10 -3.78 7.40 11.58
N ILE A 11 -3.74 6.57 10.52
CA ILE A 11 -4.95 6.12 9.82
C ILE A 11 -5.60 4.99 10.62
N SER A 12 -6.91 5.11 10.84
CA SER A 12 -7.67 4.07 11.52
C SER A 12 -7.85 2.84 10.63
N HIS A 13 -7.86 1.64 11.22
CA HIS A 13 -7.93 0.37 10.49
C HIS A 13 -9.15 0.27 9.55
N ASP A 14 -10.29 0.84 9.93
CA ASP A 14 -11.52 0.88 9.11
C ASP A 14 -11.39 1.76 7.86
N GLN A 15 -10.43 2.69 7.83
CA GLN A 15 -10.20 3.58 6.70
C GLN A 15 -9.17 3.04 5.71
N VAL A 16 -8.33 2.09 6.14
CA VAL A 16 -7.21 1.54 5.35
C VAL A 16 -7.69 1.07 3.99
N ASP A 17 -8.82 0.36 3.97
CA ASP A 17 -9.42 -0.20 2.77
C ASP A 17 -9.59 0.84 1.65
N ARG A 18 -10.34 1.90 1.94
CA ARG A 18 -10.61 3.00 1.02
C ARG A 18 -9.36 3.80 0.68
N VAL A 19 -8.49 4.05 1.66
CA VAL A 19 -7.31 4.90 1.47
C VAL A 19 -6.28 4.23 0.57
N VAL A 20 -6.02 2.94 0.81
CA VAL A 20 -5.08 2.13 0.02
C VAL A 20 -5.62 1.91 -1.39
N GLU A 21 -6.88 1.49 -1.53
CA GLU A 21 -7.49 1.24 -2.84
C GLU A 21 -7.43 2.49 -3.73
N ASN A 22 -7.86 3.65 -3.21
CA ASN A 22 -7.80 4.90 -3.95
C ASN A 22 -6.37 5.30 -4.30
N PHE A 23 -5.44 5.20 -3.36
CA PHE A 23 -4.05 5.56 -3.62
C PHE A 23 -3.46 4.71 -4.75
N VAL A 24 -3.69 3.40 -4.73
CA VAL A 24 -3.16 2.49 -5.74
C VAL A 24 -3.82 2.74 -7.10
N LEU A 25 -5.15 2.77 -7.17
CA LEU A 25 -5.87 2.89 -8.44
C LEU A 25 -5.75 4.28 -9.08
N LEU A 26 -5.44 5.34 -8.31
CA LEU A 26 -5.26 6.70 -8.84
C LEU A 26 -3.81 7.01 -9.24
N ASN A 27 -2.84 6.15 -8.93
CA ASN A 27 -1.41 6.38 -9.20
C ASN A 27 -0.78 5.26 -10.04
N GLN A 28 -1.57 4.53 -10.83
CA GLN A 28 -1.10 3.37 -11.62
C GLN A 28 0.04 3.72 -12.59
N ASP A 29 0.06 4.96 -13.09
CA ASP A 29 1.06 5.52 -14.01
C ASP A 29 2.36 5.95 -13.30
N ARG A 30 2.41 5.85 -11.97
CA ARG A 30 3.51 6.35 -11.12
C ARG A 30 4.25 5.26 -10.37
N ILE A 31 4.07 4.02 -10.80
CA ILE A 31 4.80 2.87 -10.27
C ILE A 31 6.32 3.12 -10.39
N PRO A 32 7.12 2.79 -9.36
CA PRO A 32 6.71 2.08 -8.15
C PRO A 32 5.97 2.95 -7.11
N LEU A 33 4.99 2.34 -6.46
CA LEU A 33 4.25 2.94 -5.34
C LEU A 33 4.76 2.39 -4.02
N GLU A 34 4.79 3.22 -2.99
CA GLU A 34 5.25 2.85 -1.65
C GLU A 34 4.14 3.09 -0.63
N ILE A 35 3.88 2.09 0.22
CA ILE A 35 2.92 2.18 1.32
C ILE A 35 3.65 1.90 2.63
N ILE A 36 3.69 2.90 3.51
CA ILE A 36 4.30 2.84 4.84
C ILE A 36 3.21 2.46 5.85
N CYS A 37 3.28 1.22 6.34
CA CYS A 37 2.38 0.63 7.34
C CYS A 37 2.87 0.82 8.79
N GLY A 38 4.11 1.29 8.97
CA GLY A 38 4.80 1.24 10.26
C GLY A 38 5.02 -0.20 10.75
N ASN A 39 5.26 -0.38 12.06
CA ASN A 39 5.49 -1.70 12.66
C ASN A 39 4.21 -2.50 12.98
N SER A 40 3.05 -2.06 12.48
CA SER A 40 1.77 -2.72 12.75
C SER A 40 1.52 -3.90 11.81
N GLN A 41 1.58 -5.12 12.35
CA GLN A 41 1.27 -6.32 11.55
C GLN A 41 -0.20 -6.33 11.09
N VAL A 42 -1.12 -5.75 11.87
CA VAL A 42 -2.53 -5.59 11.47
C VAL A 42 -2.63 -4.68 10.26
N MET A 43 -1.91 -3.55 10.26
CA MET A 43 -1.88 -2.61 9.13
C MET A 43 -1.35 -3.29 7.86
N VAL A 44 -0.24 -4.02 7.97
CA VAL A 44 0.34 -4.79 6.85
C VAL A 44 -0.66 -5.78 6.27
N ASN A 45 -1.36 -6.53 7.12
CA ASN A 45 -2.36 -7.52 6.66
C ASN A 45 -3.55 -6.85 5.96
N LEU A 46 -4.00 -5.69 6.45
CA LEU A 46 -5.07 -4.92 5.81
C LEU A 46 -4.64 -4.43 4.43
N VAL A 47 -3.43 -3.87 4.30
CA VAL A 47 -2.90 -3.44 3.00
C VAL A 47 -2.82 -4.62 2.02
N ILE A 48 -2.25 -5.75 2.44
CA ILE A 48 -2.16 -6.96 1.58
C ILE A 48 -3.55 -7.41 1.14
N SER A 49 -4.55 -7.44 2.04
CA SER A 49 -5.92 -7.82 1.69
C SER A 49 -6.54 -6.88 0.64
N VAL A 50 -6.23 -5.59 0.67
CA VAL A 50 -6.69 -4.64 -0.35
C VAL A 50 -5.99 -4.90 -1.68
N LEU A 51 -4.66 -5.08 -1.67
CA LEU A 51 -3.85 -5.34 -2.87
C LEU A 51 -4.29 -6.63 -3.58
N ASP A 52 -4.53 -7.70 -2.82
CA ASP A 52 -5.03 -8.97 -3.34
C ASP A 52 -6.43 -8.78 -3.96
N ARG A 53 -7.32 -8.03 -3.30
CA ARG A 53 -8.68 -7.78 -3.79
C ARG A 53 -8.72 -6.99 -5.09
N ILE A 54 -7.84 -6.01 -5.25
CA ILE A 54 -7.76 -5.20 -6.49
C ILE A 54 -6.92 -5.86 -7.58
N GLY A 55 -6.38 -7.06 -7.33
CA GLY A 55 -5.67 -7.86 -8.32
C GLY A 55 -4.24 -7.43 -8.59
N CYS A 56 -3.57 -6.80 -7.62
CA CYS A 56 -2.21 -6.27 -7.78
C CYS A 56 -1.21 -7.40 -8.06
N GLU A 57 -0.61 -7.43 -9.26
CA GLU A 57 0.24 -8.55 -9.71
C GLU A 57 1.62 -8.64 -9.05
N ASN A 58 2.26 -7.52 -8.71
CA ASN A 58 3.60 -7.52 -8.14
C ASN A 58 3.78 -6.46 -7.04
N PHE A 59 3.80 -6.92 -5.79
CA PHE A 59 4.22 -6.15 -4.64
C PHE A 59 5.14 -6.97 -3.73
N GLU A 60 6.04 -6.28 -3.03
CA GLU A 60 6.97 -6.90 -2.10
C GLU A 60 7.07 -6.06 -0.82
N ARG A 61 7.31 -6.74 0.30
CA ARG A 61 7.66 -6.07 1.55
C ARG A 61 9.15 -5.77 1.52
N VAL A 62 9.50 -4.51 1.47
CA VAL A 62 10.89 -4.04 1.29
C VAL A 62 11.61 -3.96 2.64
N ASP A 63 10.86 -3.63 3.69
CA ASP A 63 11.33 -3.39 5.06
C ASP A 63 10.25 -3.81 6.08
N TYR A 64 10.55 -3.77 7.38
CA TYR A 64 9.60 -4.15 8.45
C TYR A 64 8.26 -3.39 8.41
N GLY A 65 8.14 -2.26 7.73
CA GLY A 65 6.89 -1.50 7.65
C GLY A 65 6.50 -1.02 6.27
N THR A 66 7.18 -1.44 5.20
CA THR A 66 6.98 -0.83 3.87
C THR A 66 6.64 -1.89 2.84
N ILE A 67 5.58 -1.64 2.08
CA ILE A 67 5.16 -2.43 0.91
C ILE A 67 5.41 -1.59 -0.34
N MET A 68 6.10 -2.17 -1.32
CA MET A 68 6.33 -1.54 -2.62
C MET A 68 5.60 -2.31 -3.71
N ILE A 69 4.86 -1.57 -4.53
CA ILE A 69 4.10 -2.09 -5.68
C ILE A 69 4.88 -1.75 -6.95
N ARG A 70 5.15 -2.75 -7.77
CA ARG A 70 5.91 -2.64 -9.03
C ARG A 70 5.11 -2.99 -10.27
N LYS A 71 3.95 -3.63 -10.09
CA LYS A 71 2.99 -3.93 -11.17
C LYS A 71 1.59 -4.07 -10.58
N LEU A 72 0.63 -3.44 -11.25
CA LEU A 72 -0.79 -3.66 -11.02
C LEU A 72 -1.28 -4.81 -11.90
#